data_AF-A0A5B9WF31-F1
#
_entry.id   AF-A0A5B9WF31-F1
#
_cell.length_a   1.000
_cell.length_b   1.000
_cell.length_c   1.000
_cell.angle_alpha   90.00
_cell.angle_beta   90.00
_cell.angle_gamma   90.00
#
_symmetry.space_group_name_H-M   'P 1'
#
loop_
_entity.id
_entity.type
_entity.pdbx_description
1 polymer ?
#
loop_
_entity_poly.entity_id
_entity_poly.type
_entity_poly.pdbx_seq_one_letter_code
_entity_poly.pdbx_strand_id
1 'polypeptide(L)'
;MMNGPRRRAVRSPAASFFLIATAAVLGGCRVEPDSSSRPLPDVAAAGAQAVPATEAPAAACCKVDGARDAGSDPASPPSPGKPRTIDIPDVKLVDQDGKPVHFYRDLVKGRVVAINFVFTSCKAACPLLGAGFAKLQDRLGERLGTECALISISVDPAVDRPDRLKEWAARYGARPGWTQVTASEAGFDQLVTLLKALQVYSPQKTDHSQSVLVLDGDSREGWSSRRVAGTDELMAMMEAALRIRGGRNYFTDTTLVDQDGRRLRLYSDLIRGKVVVVHPFFTSCKGSCLVMADALTKLQDRLGDRLDRQVVLLSLTVDPATDRVPQMAEYARRLKARPGWHLLTGEKKDLEQVERRLGQYVESREAHSTTIVVGNEATGLWLKHLDPRDADGLLAKVEQAVADDGNSSVGKH
;
A
#
# COMPACT_ATOMS: atom_id res chain seq x y z
N MET A 1 66.58 13.75 -2.42
CA MET A 1 66.42 15.22 -2.33
C MET A 1 64.95 15.54 -2.57
N MET A 2 64.38 16.29 -1.65
CA MET A 2 62.94 16.51 -1.45
C MET A 2 62.32 17.38 -2.56
N ASN A 3 61.13 17.03 -3.02
CA ASN A 3 60.20 17.98 -3.64
C ASN A 3 58.89 17.95 -2.85
N GLY A 4 58.70 18.96 -2.02
CA GLY A 4 57.47 19.19 -1.25
C GLY A 4 56.36 19.83 -2.10
N PRO A 5 55.08 19.59 -1.78
CA PRO A 5 53.96 20.13 -2.54
C PRO A 5 53.57 21.54 -2.06
N ARG A 6 53.39 22.46 -3.01
CA ARG A 6 52.81 23.79 -2.75
C ARG A 6 51.29 23.67 -2.58
N ARG A 7 50.80 24.09 -1.42
CA ARG A 7 49.38 24.25 -1.10
C ARG A 7 48.77 25.39 -1.93
N ARG A 8 47.64 25.13 -2.60
CA ARG A 8 46.70 26.18 -3.05
C ARG A 8 45.41 26.05 -2.24
N ALA A 9 45.03 27.15 -1.62
CA ALA A 9 43.81 27.30 -0.86
C ALA A 9 42.59 27.29 -1.79
N VAL A 10 41.58 26.48 -1.47
CA VAL A 10 40.24 26.54 -2.08
C VAL A 10 39.30 27.11 -1.02
N ARG A 11 38.71 28.26 -1.34
CA ARG A 11 37.68 28.95 -0.56
C ARG A 11 36.32 28.31 -0.85
N SER A 12 35.55 28.03 0.21
CA SER A 12 34.13 27.69 0.14
C SER A 12 33.29 28.89 -0.35
N PRO A 13 32.24 28.69 -1.16
CA PRO A 13 31.18 29.68 -1.31
C PRO A 13 30.11 29.46 -0.23
N ALA A 14 29.78 30.56 0.44
CA ALA A 14 28.74 30.67 1.44
C ALA A 14 27.34 30.63 0.82
N ALA A 15 26.38 30.18 1.64
CA ALA A 15 24.95 30.13 1.37
C ALA A 15 24.36 31.52 1.09
N SER A 16 23.62 31.65 -0.01
CA SER A 16 22.74 32.79 -0.26
C SER A 16 21.36 32.50 0.34
N PHE A 17 21.07 33.15 1.47
CA PHE A 17 19.72 33.37 1.96
C PHE A 17 19.02 34.37 1.04
N PHE A 18 17.93 33.96 0.39
CA PHE A 18 16.99 34.88 -0.24
C PHE A 18 15.87 35.19 0.75
N LEU A 19 15.86 36.44 1.25
CA LEU A 19 14.66 37.06 1.82
C LEU A 19 13.63 37.25 0.70
N ILE A 20 12.40 36.78 0.91
CA ILE A 20 11.24 37.28 0.18
C ILE A 20 10.38 38.06 1.17
N ALA A 21 10.20 39.33 0.84
CA ALA A 21 9.50 40.34 1.61
C ALA A 21 7.99 40.07 1.69
N THR A 22 7.45 40.31 2.87
CA THR A 22 6.03 40.39 3.17
C THR A 22 5.46 41.68 2.55
N ALA A 23 4.49 41.57 1.65
CA ALA A 23 3.68 42.68 1.18
C ALA A 23 2.26 42.52 1.74
N ALA A 24 1.89 43.43 2.63
CA ALA A 24 0.55 43.59 3.16
C ALA A 24 -0.35 44.20 2.06
N VAL A 25 -1.48 43.55 1.77
CA VAL A 25 -2.60 44.16 1.05
C VAL A 25 -3.76 44.25 2.02
N LEU A 26 -4.04 45.48 2.44
CA LEU A 26 -5.25 45.88 3.13
C LEU A 26 -6.38 45.98 2.08
N GLY A 27 -7.39 45.14 2.23
CA GLY A 27 -8.60 45.19 1.41
C GLY A 27 -9.73 44.50 2.17
N GLY A 28 -10.44 45.28 2.99
CA GLY A 28 -11.55 44.79 3.79
C GLY A 28 -12.80 44.55 2.95
N CYS A 29 -13.43 43.39 3.16
CA CYS A 29 -14.85 43.20 2.85
C CYS A 29 -15.55 42.72 4.12
N ARG A 30 -16.37 43.63 4.64
CA ARG A 30 -17.26 43.49 5.79
C ARG A 30 -18.50 42.70 5.33
N VAL A 31 -18.82 41.61 6.02
CA VAL A 31 -20.07 40.86 5.83
C VAL A 31 -21.09 41.40 6.83
N GLU A 32 -22.19 41.94 6.32
CA GLU A 32 -23.45 42.12 7.06
C GLU A 32 -24.57 41.36 6.32
N PRO A 33 -25.58 40.84 7.04
CA PRO A 33 -26.57 39.93 6.49
C PRO A 33 -27.76 40.70 5.90
N ASP A 34 -28.31 40.22 4.78
CA ASP A 34 -29.61 40.70 4.29
C ASP A 34 -30.58 39.56 4.03
N SER A 35 -31.77 39.77 4.58
CA SER A 35 -32.97 38.98 4.56
C SER A 35 -33.83 39.37 3.36
N SER A 36 -34.14 38.45 2.46
CA SER A 36 -35.36 38.57 1.64
C SER A 36 -35.75 37.25 0.99
N SER A 37 -36.74 36.61 1.61
CA SER A 37 -37.60 35.59 1.03
C SER A 37 -38.63 36.24 0.10
N ARG A 38 -38.80 35.73 -1.14
CA ARG A 38 -40.06 35.66 -1.92
C ARG A 38 -39.88 34.92 -3.27
N PRO A 39 -40.95 34.46 -3.95
CA PRO A 39 -41.20 33.04 -4.20
C PRO A 39 -41.18 32.64 -5.69
N LEU A 40 -41.25 31.33 -5.96
CA LEU A 40 -41.46 30.74 -7.30
C LEU A 40 -42.95 30.56 -7.62
N PRO A 41 -43.36 30.62 -8.91
CA PRO A 41 -44.77 30.63 -9.32
C PRO A 41 -45.39 29.24 -9.53
N ASP A 42 -46.74 29.27 -9.52
CA ASP A 42 -47.71 28.19 -9.71
C ASP A 42 -47.55 27.32 -10.96
N VAL A 43 -47.82 26.03 -10.80
CA VAL A 43 -48.33 25.17 -11.89
C VAL A 43 -49.48 24.31 -11.37
N ALA A 44 -50.58 24.35 -12.12
CA ALA A 44 -51.93 23.94 -11.75
C ALA A 44 -52.16 22.43 -11.62
N ALA A 45 -53.25 22.12 -10.92
CA ALA A 45 -53.76 20.80 -10.57
C ALA A 45 -54.61 20.12 -11.67
N ALA A 46 -54.48 18.80 -11.73
CA ALA A 46 -55.51 17.79 -12.01
C ALA A 46 -54.88 16.44 -11.62
N GLY A 47 -55.44 15.50 -10.87
CA GLY A 47 -56.77 15.23 -10.36
C GLY A 47 -56.77 13.71 -10.11
N ALA A 48 -56.90 13.25 -8.87
CA ALA A 48 -56.98 11.82 -8.57
C ALA A 48 -57.98 11.59 -7.42
N GLN A 49 -59.07 10.90 -7.76
CA GLN A 49 -60.18 10.57 -6.89
C GLN A 49 -59.83 9.39 -5.96
N ALA A 50 -60.35 9.46 -4.74
CA ALA A 50 -60.27 8.42 -3.73
C ALA A 50 -61.24 7.26 -4.02
N VAL A 51 -60.84 6.04 -3.67
CA VAL A 51 -61.68 4.83 -3.67
C VAL A 51 -61.57 4.19 -2.27
N PRO A 52 -62.67 3.72 -1.65
CA PRO A 52 -62.71 3.40 -0.22
C PRO A 52 -62.21 2.00 0.13
N ALA A 53 -61.79 1.85 1.39
CA ALA A 53 -61.35 0.61 2.01
C ALA A 53 -62.51 -0.39 2.17
N THR A 54 -62.27 -1.63 1.79
CA THR A 54 -63.08 -2.80 2.18
C THR A 54 -62.17 -3.90 2.71
N GLU A 55 -62.58 -4.47 3.85
CA GLU A 55 -61.88 -5.52 4.59
C GLU A 55 -61.90 -6.87 3.87
N ALA A 56 -60.83 -7.66 4.05
CA ALA A 56 -60.81 -9.10 3.84
C ALA A 56 -59.78 -9.76 4.80
N PRO A 57 -59.93 -11.06 5.13
CA PRO A 57 -59.83 -11.57 6.50
C PRO A 57 -58.48 -12.17 6.89
N ALA A 58 -58.34 -12.37 8.21
CA ALA A 58 -57.22 -12.99 8.90
C ALA A 58 -56.99 -14.46 8.49
N ALA A 59 -55.72 -14.82 8.27
CA ALA A 59 -55.22 -16.18 8.46
C ALA A 59 -53.71 -16.20 8.83
N ALA A 60 -53.46 -16.76 10.00
CA ALA A 60 -52.24 -17.47 10.44
C ALA A 60 -50.92 -16.70 10.62
N CYS A 61 -50.69 -16.29 11.87
CA CYS A 61 -49.39 -16.02 12.47
C CYS A 61 -48.43 -17.22 12.37
N CYS A 62 -47.22 -16.99 11.86
CA CYS A 62 -46.03 -17.73 12.26
C CYS A 62 -45.12 -16.76 13.02
N LYS A 63 -44.89 -17.04 14.30
CA LYS A 63 -43.98 -16.28 15.18
C LYS A 63 -42.56 -16.37 14.63
N VAL A 64 -41.91 -15.22 14.47
CA VAL A 64 -40.44 -15.13 14.47
C VAL A 64 -40.08 -14.34 15.72
N ASP A 65 -39.51 -15.05 16.69
CA ASP A 65 -38.98 -14.44 17.91
C ASP A 65 -37.82 -13.50 17.56
N GLY A 66 -37.85 -12.33 18.18
CA GLY A 66 -36.96 -11.21 17.88
C GLY A 66 -35.49 -11.50 18.19
N ALA A 67 -34.64 -11.18 17.24
CA ALA A 67 -33.25 -10.85 17.49
C ALA A 67 -33.04 -9.37 17.13
N ARG A 68 -32.50 -8.65 18.10
CA ARG A 68 -32.30 -7.20 18.14
C ARG A 68 -31.44 -6.71 16.97
N ASP A 69 -31.81 -5.56 16.43
CA ASP A 69 -31.03 -4.79 15.48
C ASP A 69 -29.60 -4.56 15.99
N ALA A 70 -28.63 -5.16 15.29
CA ALA A 70 -27.25 -4.73 15.32
C ALA A 70 -27.08 -3.70 14.21
N GLY A 71 -26.66 -2.49 14.59
CA GLY A 71 -26.35 -1.40 13.68
C GLY A 71 -25.43 -1.88 12.55
N SER A 72 -25.81 -1.56 11.33
CA SER A 72 -24.95 -1.73 10.17
C SER A 72 -23.90 -0.63 10.21
N ASP A 73 -22.72 -0.97 10.73
CA ASP A 73 -21.52 -0.18 10.46
C ASP A 73 -21.34 -0.06 8.93
N PRO A 74 -20.95 1.10 8.40
CA PRO A 74 -20.61 1.22 6.99
C PRO A 74 -19.41 0.31 6.72
N ALA A 75 -19.68 -0.81 6.04
CA ALA A 75 -18.70 -1.85 5.76
C ALA A 75 -17.42 -1.25 5.16
N SER A 76 -16.31 -1.39 5.89
CA SER A 76 -14.98 -1.15 5.34
C SER A 76 -14.84 -1.95 4.02
N PRO A 77 -14.21 -1.38 2.98
CA PRO A 77 -14.07 -2.09 1.72
C PRO A 77 -13.39 -3.45 1.96
N PRO A 78 -13.82 -4.52 1.27
CA PRO A 78 -13.26 -5.84 1.47
C PRO A 78 -11.75 -5.78 1.25
N SER A 79 -10.99 -6.14 2.28
CA SER A 79 -9.54 -6.24 2.18
C SER A 79 -9.22 -7.22 1.05
N PRO A 80 -8.39 -6.83 0.06
CA PRO A 80 -7.93 -7.76 -0.97
C PRO A 80 -7.39 -9.00 -0.26
N GLY A 81 -7.80 -10.21 -0.67
CA GLY A 81 -7.29 -11.45 -0.09
C GLY A 81 -5.75 -11.50 -0.12
N LYS A 82 -5.09 -12.45 0.57
CA LYS A 82 -3.62 -12.47 0.61
C LYS A 82 -3.01 -12.43 -0.81
N PRO A 83 -2.09 -11.51 -1.13
CA PRO A 83 -1.49 -11.44 -2.46
C PRO A 83 -0.73 -12.71 -2.79
N ARG A 84 -0.70 -13.07 -4.07
CA ARG A 84 0.10 -14.19 -4.59
C ARG A 84 1.21 -13.68 -5.49
N THR A 85 2.34 -14.37 -5.51
CA THR A 85 3.39 -14.13 -6.49
C THR A 85 2.97 -14.68 -7.86
N ILE A 86 3.14 -13.88 -8.90
CA ILE A 86 2.78 -14.21 -10.28
C ILE A 86 4.07 -14.15 -11.11
N ASP A 87 4.41 -15.21 -11.83
CA ASP A 87 5.52 -15.14 -12.78
C ASP A 87 5.02 -14.49 -14.08
N ILE A 88 5.50 -13.28 -14.38
CA ILE A 88 4.98 -12.48 -15.51
C ILE A 88 6.03 -12.54 -16.64
N PRO A 89 5.76 -13.27 -17.75
CA PRO A 89 6.68 -13.36 -18.86
C PRO A 89 6.73 -12.05 -19.65
N ASP A 90 7.90 -11.73 -20.18
CA ASP A 90 8.12 -10.51 -20.97
C ASP A 90 7.87 -10.75 -22.46
N VAL A 91 6.62 -11.04 -22.78
CA VAL A 91 6.16 -11.37 -24.14
C VAL A 91 6.04 -10.12 -25.02
N LYS A 92 6.14 -10.29 -26.35
CA LYS A 92 5.90 -9.22 -27.31
C LYS A 92 4.42 -9.24 -27.74
N LEU A 93 3.77 -8.09 -27.58
CA LEU A 93 2.40 -7.85 -28.00
C LEU A 93 2.37 -6.61 -28.91
N VAL A 94 1.18 -6.24 -29.37
CA VAL A 94 0.95 -5.01 -30.13
C VAL A 94 -0.10 -4.18 -29.39
N ASP A 95 0.12 -2.88 -29.26
CA ASP A 95 -0.82 -1.96 -28.63
C ASP A 95 -1.92 -1.46 -29.57
N GLN A 96 -2.83 -0.62 -29.06
CA GLN A 96 -3.92 -0.03 -29.85
C GLN A 96 -3.48 0.88 -30.99
N ASP A 97 -2.23 1.35 -30.99
CA ASP A 97 -1.66 2.19 -32.04
C ASP A 97 -0.84 1.38 -33.05
N GLY A 98 -0.85 0.05 -32.93
CA GLY A 98 -0.10 -0.85 -33.81
C GLY A 98 1.38 -0.96 -33.46
N LYS A 99 1.82 -0.42 -32.33
CA LYS A 99 3.22 -0.43 -31.90
C LYS A 99 3.54 -1.75 -31.19
N PRO A 100 4.68 -2.40 -31.51
CA PRO A 100 5.17 -3.53 -30.73
C PRO A 100 5.55 -3.09 -29.31
N VAL A 101 5.11 -3.85 -28.31
CA VAL A 101 5.39 -3.62 -26.88
C VAL A 101 5.83 -4.89 -26.19
N HIS A 102 6.77 -4.80 -25.27
CA HIS A 102 7.16 -5.87 -24.37
C HIS A 102 6.33 -5.77 -23.08
N PHE A 103 5.46 -6.75 -22.84
CA PHE A 103 4.42 -6.67 -21.81
C PHE A 103 4.99 -6.36 -20.42
N TYR A 104 6.02 -7.08 -19.97
CA TYR A 104 6.55 -6.87 -18.64
C TYR A 104 7.39 -5.60 -18.57
N ARG A 105 8.41 -5.46 -19.42
CA ARG A 105 9.37 -4.36 -19.30
C ARG A 105 8.74 -2.99 -19.61
N ASP A 106 7.81 -2.92 -20.56
CA ASP A 106 7.27 -1.65 -21.08
C ASP A 106 5.96 -1.24 -20.39
N LEU A 107 5.17 -2.21 -19.88
CA LEU A 107 3.84 -1.91 -19.31
C LEU A 107 3.74 -2.19 -17.81
N VAL A 108 4.46 -3.18 -17.29
CA VAL A 108 4.27 -3.66 -15.91
C VAL A 108 5.38 -3.20 -14.95
N LYS A 109 6.64 -3.38 -15.34
CA LYS A 109 7.80 -3.13 -14.49
C LYS A 109 7.79 -1.69 -13.98
N GLY A 110 8.14 -1.51 -12.70
CA GLY A 110 8.21 -0.18 -12.10
C GLY A 110 6.88 0.49 -11.77
N ARG A 111 5.73 -0.19 -11.95
CA ARG A 111 4.39 0.37 -11.69
C ARG A 111 3.49 -0.62 -10.98
N VAL A 112 2.46 -0.09 -10.32
CA VAL A 112 1.28 -0.87 -9.95
C VAL A 112 0.34 -0.90 -11.14
N VAL A 113 -0.11 -2.07 -11.58
CA VAL A 113 -0.98 -2.18 -12.75
C VAL A 113 -2.30 -2.88 -12.43
N ALA A 114 -3.39 -2.34 -12.98
CA ALA A 114 -4.69 -3.01 -13.03
C ALA A 114 -4.89 -3.59 -14.44
N ILE A 115 -5.15 -4.88 -14.53
CA ILE A 115 -5.25 -5.63 -15.77
C ILE A 115 -6.65 -6.23 -15.87
N ASN A 116 -7.37 -5.91 -16.94
CA ASN A 116 -8.59 -6.60 -17.32
C ASN A 116 -8.39 -7.38 -18.63
N PHE A 117 -9.25 -8.38 -18.83
CA PHE A 117 -9.25 -9.23 -20.01
C PHE A 117 -10.55 -8.99 -20.74
N VAL A 118 -10.47 -8.52 -21.98
CA VAL A 118 -11.61 -8.05 -22.74
C VAL A 118 -11.64 -8.71 -24.12
N PHE A 119 -12.80 -8.66 -24.76
CA PHE A 119 -12.86 -8.79 -26.20
C PHE A 119 -13.97 -7.87 -26.74
N THR A 120 -13.68 -7.13 -27.81
CA THR A 120 -14.48 -5.93 -28.16
C THR A 120 -15.91 -6.24 -28.62
N SER A 121 -16.17 -7.47 -29.04
CA SER A 121 -17.49 -7.96 -29.47
C SER A 121 -18.41 -8.36 -28.31
N CYS A 122 -17.89 -8.48 -27.08
CA CYS A 122 -18.69 -8.82 -25.90
C CYS A 122 -19.68 -7.69 -25.55
N LYS A 123 -20.97 -8.03 -25.46
CA LYS A 123 -22.06 -7.09 -25.11
C LYS A 123 -22.54 -7.18 -23.66
N ALA A 124 -22.00 -8.12 -22.88
CA ALA A 124 -22.40 -8.35 -21.49
C ALA A 124 -21.45 -7.65 -20.50
N ALA A 125 -20.37 -8.32 -20.09
CA ALA A 125 -19.52 -7.82 -19.00
C ALA A 125 -18.40 -6.87 -19.43
N CYS A 126 -17.89 -6.97 -20.67
CA CYS A 126 -16.81 -6.08 -21.12
C CYS A 126 -17.21 -4.60 -21.08
N PRO A 127 -18.45 -4.19 -21.41
CA PRO A 127 -18.88 -2.81 -21.22
C PRO A 127 -18.83 -2.33 -19.77
N LEU A 128 -19.14 -3.20 -18.81
CA LEU A 128 -19.04 -2.89 -17.38
C LEU A 128 -17.59 -2.75 -16.93
N LEU A 129 -16.69 -3.62 -17.41
CA LEU A 129 -15.25 -3.52 -17.14
C LEU A 129 -14.63 -2.23 -17.72
N GLY A 130 -15.01 -1.88 -18.96
CA GLY A 130 -14.60 -0.63 -19.59
C GLY A 130 -15.06 0.59 -18.80
N ALA A 131 -16.33 0.64 -18.39
CA ALA A 131 -16.85 1.72 -17.56
C ALA A 131 -16.20 1.76 -16.16
N GLY A 132 -15.89 0.59 -15.59
CA GLY A 132 -15.16 0.48 -14.32
C GLY A 132 -13.76 1.08 -14.41
N PHE A 133 -13.00 0.74 -15.47
CA PHE A 133 -11.67 1.30 -15.73
C PHE A 133 -11.73 2.80 -16.08
N ALA A 134 -12.78 3.27 -16.76
CA ALA A 134 -13.00 4.70 -17.00
C ALA A 134 -13.16 5.47 -15.67
N LYS A 135 -13.96 4.95 -14.73
CA LYS A 135 -14.05 5.55 -13.39
C LYS A 135 -12.75 5.42 -12.59
N LEU A 136 -12.01 4.32 -12.80
CA LEU A 136 -10.74 4.06 -12.13
C LEU A 136 -9.67 5.08 -12.55
N GLN A 137 -9.51 5.33 -13.86
CA GLN A 137 -8.57 6.35 -14.35
C GLN A 137 -8.89 7.75 -13.80
N ASP A 138 -10.17 8.09 -13.63
CA ASP A 138 -10.59 9.39 -13.09
C ASP A 138 -10.17 9.57 -11.64
N ARG A 139 -10.29 8.51 -10.84
CA ARG A 139 -9.86 8.52 -9.43
C ARG A 139 -8.35 8.43 -9.25
N LEU A 140 -7.64 7.77 -10.17
CA LEU A 140 -6.17 7.68 -10.13
C LEU A 140 -5.50 9.02 -10.51
N GLY A 141 -6.16 9.85 -11.33
CA GLY A 141 -5.68 11.19 -11.66
C GLY A 141 -4.28 11.19 -12.26
N GLU A 142 -3.40 12.06 -11.74
CA GLU A 142 -2.02 12.24 -12.23
C GLU A 142 -1.08 11.05 -11.93
N ARG A 143 -1.49 10.14 -11.05
CA ARG A 143 -0.74 8.91 -10.75
C ARG A 143 -0.79 7.91 -11.90
N LEU A 144 -1.79 8.04 -12.79
CA LEU A 144 -1.94 7.19 -13.96
C LEU A 144 -0.87 7.52 -15.01
N GLY A 145 -0.12 6.50 -15.42
CA GLY A 145 1.02 6.60 -16.34
C GLY A 145 2.36 6.81 -15.64
N THR A 146 2.37 7.18 -14.35
CA THR A 146 3.58 7.45 -13.56
C THR A 146 3.80 6.37 -12.49
N GLU A 147 2.98 6.33 -11.45
CA GLU A 147 3.04 5.35 -10.37
C GLU A 147 2.27 4.08 -10.70
N CYS A 148 1.19 4.23 -11.48
CA CYS A 148 0.30 3.14 -11.83
C CYS A 148 -0.09 3.15 -13.32
N ALA A 149 -0.59 2.03 -13.81
CA ALA A 149 -1.11 1.92 -15.17
C ALA A 149 -2.34 1.01 -15.25
N LEU A 150 -3.15 1.22 -16.26
CA LEU A 150 -4.26 0.33 -16.62
C LEU A 150 -3.89 -0.41 -17.90
N ILE A 151 -4.19 -1.71 -17.94
CA ILE A 151 -3.91 -2.55 -19.09
C ILE A 151 -5.16 -3.36 -19.43
N SER A 152 -5.58 -3.31 -20.69
CA SER A 152 -6.64 -4.18 -21.19
C SER A 152 -6.07 -5.15 -22.22
N ILE A 153 -6.14 -6.44 -21.92
CA ILE A 153 -5.61 -7.49 -22.79
C ILE A 153 -6.77 -8.10 -23.56
N SER A 154 -6.69 -8.08 -24.89
CA SER A 154 -7.64 -8.82 -25.72
C SER A 154 -7.38 -10.32 -25.63
N VAL A 155 -8.44 -11.10 -25.42
CA VAL A 155 -8.42 -12.57 -25.50
C VAL A 155 -8.89 -13.09 -26.87
N ASP A 156 -9.30 -12.21 -27.79
CA ASP A 156 -9.74 -12.56 -29.15
C ASP A 156 -8.92 -11.83 -30.22
N PRO A 157 -7.61 -12.13 -30.35
CA PRO A 157 -6.73 -11.41 -31.26
C PRO A 157 -7.13 -11.56 -32.72
N ALA A 158 -7.88 -12.61 -33.11
CA ALA A 158 -8.37 -12.79 -34.48
C ALA A 158 -9.27 -11.64 -34.94
N VAL A 159 -10.06 -11.07 -34.02
CA VAL A 159 -11.03 -10.00 -34.28
C VAL A 159 -10.52 -8.66 -33.76
N ASP A 160 -9.91 -8.66 -32.57
CA ASP A 160 -9.47 -7.44 -31.88
C ASP A 160 -8.07 -7.04 -32.34
N ARG A 161 -8.03 -6.44 -33.53
CA ARG A 161 -6.87 -5.77 -34.11
C ARG A 161 -6.68 -4.36 -33.51
N PRO A 162 -5.50 -3.73 -33.67
CA PRO A 162 -5.20 -2.44 -33.05
C PRO A 162 -6.25 -1.35 -33.27
N ASP A 163 -6.77 -1.24 -34.49
CA ASP A 163 -7.85 -0.32 -34.88
C ASP A 163 -9.13 -0.52 -34.05
N ARG A 164 -9.55 -1.77 -33.85
CA ARG A 164 -10.73 -2.08 -33.02
C ARG A 164 -10.49 -1.84 -31.54
N LEU A 165 -9.30 -2.15 -31.04
CA LEU A 165 -8.93 -1.83 -29.67
C LEU A 165 -8.92 -0.33 -29.42
N LYS A 166 -8.40 0.45 -30.37
CA LYS A 166 -8.39 1.91 -30.31
C LYS A 166 -9.80 2.48 -30.31
N GLU A 167 -10.69 1.98 -31.16
CA GLU A 167 -12.10 2.38 -31.17
C GLU A 167 -12.79 2.02 -29.84
N TRP A 168 -12.55 0.81 -29.31
CA TRP A 168 -13.11 0.38 -28.04
C TRP A 168 -12.61 1.27 -26.89
N ALA A 169 -11.32 1.57 -26.82
CA ALA A 169 -10.71 2.43 -25.81
C ALA A 169 -11.25 3.86 -25.86
N ALA A 170 -11.45 4.40 -27.08
CA ALA A 170 -12.00 5.73 -27.30
C ALA A 170 -13.42 5.88 -26.74
N ARG A 171 -14.26 4.83 -26.81
CA ARG A 171 -15.62 4.84 -26.23
C ARG A 171 -15.64 5.03 -24.71
N TYR A 172 -14.55 4.67 -24.02
CA TYR A 172 -14.39 4.83 -22.57
C TYR A 172 -13.49 6.02 -22.21
N GLY A 173 -13.06 6.81 -23.19
CA GLY A 173 -12.18 7.96 -22.97
C GLY A 173 -10.84 7.55 -22.36
N ALA A 174 -10.24 6.44 -22.81
CA ALA A 174 -8.95 5.99 -22.30
C ALA A 174 -7.87 7.08 -22.49
N ARG A 175 -7.20 7.45 -21.41
CA ARG A 175 -6.13 8.46 -21.36
C ARG A 175 -4.74 7.81 -21.33
N PRO A 176 -3.65 8.58 -21.56
CA PRO A 176 -2.29 8.08 -21.35
C PRO A 176 -2.14 7.39 -19.99
N GLY A 177 -1.50 6.22 -20.00
CA GLY A 177 -1.42 5.32 -18.84
C GLY A 177 -2.48 4.21 -18.84
N TRP A 178 -3.47 4.22 -19.73
CA TRP A 178 -4.32 3.07 -20.04
C TRP A 178 -4.02 2.50 -21.42
N THR A 179 -3.31 1.37 -21.47
CA THR A 179 -2.90 0.71 -22.73
C THR A 179 -3.78 -0.50 -23.04
N GLN A 180 -4.14 -0.70 -24.30
CA GLN A 180 -4.84 -1.89 -24.76
C GLN A 180 -3.87 -2.72 -25.61
N VAL A 181 -3.82 -4.03 -25.40
CA VAL A 181 -2.87 -4.91 -26.10
C VAL A 181 -3.56 -6.15 -26.66
N THR A 182 -3.04 -6.62 -27.79
CA THR A 182 -3.46 -7.85 -28.48
C THR A 182 -2.25 -8.60 -29.01
N ALA A 183 -2.45 -9.83 -29.50
CA ALA A 183 -1.41 -10.56 -30.21
C ALA A 183 -1.24 -10.04 -31.64
N SER A 184 0.00 -9.97 -32.12
CA SER A 184 0.25 -9.91 -33.57
C SER A 184 -0.17 -11.22 -34.24
N GLU A 185 -0.32 -11.23 -35.56
CA GLU A 185 -0.66 -12.45 -36.31
C GLU A 185 0.31 -13.61 -36.04
N ALA A 186 1.60 -13.31 -35.92
CA ALA A 186 2.64 -14.29 -35.59
C ALA A 186 2.82 -14.52 -34.07
N GLY A 187 2.14 -13.73 -33.22
CA GLY A 187 2.39 -13.65 -31.77
C GLY A 187 1.37 -14.37 -30.90
N PHE A 188 0.49 -15.21 -31.46
CA PHE A 188 -0.59 -15.86 -30.71
C PHE A 188 -0.09 -16.70 -29.53
N ASP A 189 0.97 -17.50 -29.73
CA ASP A 189 1.56 -18.34 -28.67
C ASP A 189 2.10 -17.52 -27.49
N GLN A 190 2.56 -16.29 -27.78
CA GLN A 190 3.05 -15.38 -26.74
C GLN A 190 1.90 -14.84 -25.88
N LEU A 191 0.76 -14.50 -26.50
CA LEU A 191 -0.45 -14.14 -25.75
C LEU A 191 -0.94 -15.32 -24.90
N VAL A 192 -0.99 -16.54 -25.47
CA VAL A 192 -1.40 -17.74 -24.71
C VAL A 192 -0.46 -17.99 -23.53
N THR A 193 0.85 -17.84 -23.72
CA THR A 193 1.85 -17.95 -22.65
C THR A 193 1.57 -16.96 -21.54
N LEU A 194 1.28 -15.69 -21.88
CA LEU A 194 0.95 -14.66 -20.91
C LEU A 194 -0.35 -14.98 -20.16
N LEU A 195 -1.43 -15.34 -20.85
CA LEU A 195 -2.72 -15.64 -20.22
C LEU A 195 -2.63 -16.84 -19.26
N LYS A 196 -1.84 -17.86 -19.60
CA LYS A 196 -1.55 -19.00 -18.72
C LYS A 196 -0.80 -18.56 -17.46
N ALA A 197 0.23 -17.73 -17.63
CA ALA A 197 1.03 -17.20 -16.53
C ALA A 197 0.21 -16.31 -15.59
N LEU A 198 -0.71 -15.50 -16.13
CA LEU A 198 -1.67 -14.70 -15.37
C LEU A 198 -2.83 -15.53 -14.79
N GLN A 199 -2.89 -16.84 -15.08
CA GLN A 199 -3.89 -17.80 -14.60
C GLN A 199 -5.33 -17.45 -15.01
N VAL A 200 -5.49 -16.87 -16.20
CA VAL A 200 -6.80 -16.49 -16.78
C VAL A 200 -7.05 -17.14 -18.13
N TYR A 201 -6.14 -17.99 -18.59
CA TYR A 201 -6.31 -18.72 -19.84
C TYR A 201 -7.50 -19.67 -19.75
N SER A 202 -8.39 -19.58 -20.74
CA SER A 202 -9.48 -20.53 -20.95
C SER A 202 -9.48 -21.01 -22.41
N PRO A 203 -9.65 -22.33 -22.65
CA PRO A 203 -9.76 -22.87 -23.99
C PRO A 203 -11.10 -22.53 -24.68
N GLN A 204 -12.12 -22.09 -23.94
CA GLN A 204 -13.44 -21.77 -24.47
C GLN A 204 -13.73 -20.26 -24.32
N LYS A 205 -14.08 -19.59 -25.42
CA LYS A 205 -14.45 -18.16 -25.39
C LYS A 205 -15.63 -17.85 -24.45
N THR A 206 -16.51 -18.84 -24.22
CA THR A 206 -17.67 -18.74 -23.33
C THR A 206 -17.32 -18.88 -21.85
N ASP A 207 -16.17 -19.46 -21.53
CA ASP A 207 -15.70 -19.69 -20.16
C ASP A 207 -14.66 -18.62 -19.82
N HIS A 208 -15.10 -17.37 -19.71
CA HIS A 208 -14.22 -16.23 -19.42
C HIS A 208 -14.44 -15.76 -17.98
N SER A 209 -13.41 -15.91 -17.15
CA SER A 209 -13.39 -15.26 -15.84
C SER A 209 -13.37 -13.75 -16.04
N GLN A 210 -14.38 -13.04 -15.53
CA GLN A 210 -14.46 -11.57 -15.52
C GLN A 210 -13.54 -10.98 -14.44
N SER A 211 -12.31 -11.46 -14.43
CA SER A 211 -11.32 -11.15 -13.41
C SER A 211 -10.57 -9.88 -13.76
N VAL A 212 -10.41 -9.02 -12.76
CA VAL A 212 -9.41 -7.95 -12.80
C VAL A 212 -8.28 -8.36 -11.88
N LEU A 213 -7.06 -8.17 -12.37
CA LEU A 213 -5.83 -8.42 -11.63
C LEU A 213 -5.17 -7.07 -11.30
N VAL A 214 -4.93 -6.79 -10.02
CA VAL A 214 -4.08 -5.69 -9.57
C VAL A 214 -2.76 -6.27 -9.12
N LEU A 215 -1.63 -5.75 -9.61
CA LEU A 215 -0.32 -6.25 -9.23
C LEU A 215 0.73 -5.15 -9.14
N ASP A 216 1.72 -5.38 -8.30
CA ASP A 216 2.93 -4.57 -8.28
C ASP A 216 4.00 -5.20 -9.18
N GLY A 217 4.44 -4.48 -10.21
CA GLY A 217 5.32 -5.04 -11.24
C GLY A 217 6.71 -5.44 -10.77
N ASP A 218 7.22 -4.84 -9.69
CA ASP A 218 8.58 -5.13 -9.20
C ASP A 218 8.60 -6.36 -8.28
N SER A 219 7.66 -6.45 -7.33
CA SER A 219 7.54 -7.66 -6.50
C SER A 219 6.83 -8.82 -7.19
N ARG A 220 6.10 -8.52 -8.27
CA ARG A 220 5.19 -9.46 -8.94
C ARG A 220 4.13 -10.06 -8.02
N GLU A 221 3.85 -9.38 -6.91
CA GLU A 221 2.74 -9.72 -6.04
C GLU A 221 1.45 -9.12 -6.59
N GLY A 222 0.40 -9.92 -6.64
CA GLY A 222 -0.89 -9.47 -7.17
C GLY A 222 -2.10 -10.08 -6.47
N TRP A 223 -3.21 -9.39 -6.66
CA TRP A 223 -4.55 -9.71 -6.20
C TRP A 223 -5.47 -9.85 -7.39
N SER A 224 -6.27 -10.90 -7.43
CA SER A 224 -7.30 -11.06 -8.46
C SER A 224 -8.68 -11.03 -7.82
N SER A 225 -9.60 -10.24 -8.36
CA SER A 225 -11.02 -10.44 -8.09
C SER A 225 -11.55 -11.54 -9.03
N ARG A 226 -12.32 -12.51 -8.50
CA ARG A 226 -12.93 -13.58 -9.32
C ARG A 226 -14.26 -13.19 -9.96
N ARG A 227 -14.68 -11.93 -9.78
CA ARG A 227 -15.92 -11.34 -10.29
C ARG A 227 -15.60 -9.95 -10.85
N VAL A 228 -16.56 -9.34 -11.56
CA VAL A 228 -16.47 -7.92 -11.90
C VAL A 228 -16.40 -7.13 -10.60
N ALA A 229 -15.20 -6.70 -10.23
CA ALA A 229 -14.97 -5.85 -9.08
C ALA A 229 -15.62 -4.48 -9.35
N GLY A 230 -16.34 -3.96 -8.37
CA GLY A 230 -16.81 -2.59 -8.41
C GLY A 230 -15.64 -1.60 -8.40
N THR A 231 -15.85 -0.36 -8.86
CA THR A 231 -14.78 0.65 -8.88
C THR A 231 -14.15 0.86 -7.50
N ASP A 232 -14.94 0.80 -6.41
CA ASP A 232 -14.43 0.97 -5.05
C ASP A 232 -13.51 -0.18 -4.61
N GLU A 233 -13.88 -1.42 -4.93
CA GLU A 233 -13.05 -2.60 -4.68
C GLU A 233 -11.72 -2.48 -5.45
N LEU A 234 -11.77 -2.10 -6.73
CA LEU A 234 -10.57 -1.90 -7.54
C LEU A 234 -9.68 -0.78 -7.01
N MET A 235 -10.26 0.34 -6.60
CA MET A 235 -9.51 1.43 -5.99
C MET A 235 -8.86 1.01 -4.68
N ALA A 236 -9.57 0.29 -3.81
CA ALA A 236 -9.00 -0.24 -2.58
C ALA A 236 -7.82 -1.18 -2.86
N MET A 237 -7.93 -2.06 -3.86
CA MET A 237 -6.82 -2.92 -4.30
C MET A 237 -5.63 -2.11 -4.83
N MET A 238 -5.88 -1.10 -5.67
CA MET A 238 -4.84 -0.23 -6.23
C MET A 238 -4.11 0.55 -5.13
N GLU A 239 -4.86 1.17 -4.20
CA GLU A 239 -4.26 1.93 -3.09
C GLU A 239 -3.47 1.02 -2.15
N ALA A 240 -3.97 -0.17 -1.85
CA ALA A 240 -3.22 -1.14 -1.06
C ALA A 240 -1.89 -1.51 -1.75
N ALA A 241 -1.91 -1.81 -3.05
CA ALA A 241 -0.72 -2.13 -3.82
C ALA A 241 0.27 -0.96 -3.89
N LEU A 242 -0.23 0.27 -4.10
CA LEU A 242 0.59 1.48 -4.15
C LEU A 242 1.24 1.79 -2.80
N ARG A 243 0.49 1.65 -1.70
CA ARG A 243 1.01 1.80 -0.35
C ARG A 243 2.12 0.77 -0.07
N ILE A 244 1.86 -0.51 -0.37
CA ILE A 244 2.84 -1.58 -0.17
C ILE A 244 4.12 -1.33 -0.97
N ARG A 245 3.97 -0.89 -2.23
CA ARG A 245 5.10 -0.50 -3.08
C ARG A 245 5.86 0.68 -2.48
N GLY A 246 5.16 1.71 -2.01
CA GLY A 246 5.75 2.87 -1.35
C GLY A 246 6.54 2.49 -0.10
N GLY A 247 5.95 1.68 0.78
CA GLY A 247 6.61 1.16 1.98
C GLY A 247 7.86 0.33 1.64
N ARG A 248 7.77 -0.56 0.65
CA ARG A 248 8.93 -1.32 0.17
C ARG A 248 10.02 -0.42 -0.40
N ASN A 249 9.66 0.59 -1.18
CA ASN A 249 10.65 1.51 -1.76
C ASN A 249 11.32 2.36 -0.66
N TYR A 250 10.57 2.75 0.36
CA TYR A 250 11.09 3.53 1.48
C TYR A 250 11.98 2.67 2.39
N PHE A 251 11.45 1.61 3.00
CA PHE A 251 12.15 0.78 3.98
C PHE A 251 13.14 -0.20 3.36
N THR A 252 12.91 -0.58 2.10
CA THR A 252 13.64 -1.61 1.35
C THR A 252 13.50 -3.02 1.92
N ASP A 253 13.70 -4.02 1.08
CA ASP A 253 13.87 -5.42 1.50
C ASP A 253 15.34 -5.74 1.80
N THR A 254 16.03 -4.82 2.46
CA THR A 254 17.39 -5.07 2.96
C THR A 254 17.37 -6.33 3.81
N THR A 255 18.23 -7.29 3.47
CA THR A 255 18.24 -8.61 4.10
C THR A 255 19.11 -8.57 5.35
N LEU A 256 18.50 -8.81 6.49
CA LEU A 256 19.16 -8.89 7.80
C LEU A 256 19.15 -10.34 8.29
N VAL A 257 19.91 -10.62 9.33
CA VAL A 257 20.01 -11.95 9.94
C VAL A 257 19.55 -11.86 11.40
N ASP A 258 18.65 -12.76 11.81
CA ASP A 258 18.16 -12.82 13.19
C ASP A 258 19.10 -13.64 14.11
N GLN A 259 18.74 -13.71 15.41
CA GLN A 259 19.47 -14.47 16.41
C GLN A 259 19.54 -15.98 16.15
N ASP A 260 18.65 -16.52 15.31
CA ASP A 260 18.61 -17.94 14.97
C ASP A 260 19.30 -18.21 13.61
N GLY A 261 19.91 -17.19 13.01
CA GLY A 261 20.59 -17.27 11.72
C GLY A 261 19.66 -17.22 10.51
N ARG A 262 18.37 -16.89 10.70
CA ARG A 262 17.42 -16.74 9.58
C ARG A 262 17.66 -15.43 8.86
N ARG A 263 17.64 -15.49 7.54
CA ARG A 263 17.69 -14.30 6.68
C ARG A 263 16.28 -13.75 6.51
N LEU A 264 16.07 -12.49 6.88
CA LEU A 264 14.77 -11.82 6.88
C LEU A 264 14.86 -10.53 6.08
N ARG A 265 13.85 -10.25 5.25
CA ARG A 265 13.73 -8.98 4.53
C ARG A 265 13.03 -7.97 5.42
N LEU A 266 13.66 -6.82 5.64
CA LEU A 266 13.17 -5.81 6.58
C LEU A 266 11.71 -5.43 6.32
N TYR A 267 11.37 -5.00 5.11
CA TYR A 267 10.00 -4.56 4.85
C TYR A 267 9.02 -5.73 4.77
N SER A 268 9.24 -6.66 3.84
CA SER A 268 8.26 -7.68 3.48
C SER A 268 8.00 -8.71 4.58
N ASP A 269 9.01 -9.06 5.39
CA ASP A 269 8.88 -10.09 6.42
C ASP A 269 8.63 -9.50 7.83
N LEU A 270 9.13 -8.28 8.12
CA LEU A 270 9.11 -7.71 9.48
C LEU A 270 8.19 -6.50 9.66
N ILE A 271 8.10 -5.58 8.68
CA ILE A 271 7.33 -4.33 8.83
C ILE A 271 5.92 -4.44 8.26
N ARG A 272 5.77 -5.01 7.06
CA ARG A 272 4.52 -4.96 6.31
C ARG A 272 3.36 -5.56 7.10
N GLY A 273 2.34 -4.73 7.34
CA GLY A 273 1.10 -5.14 8.01
C GLY A 273 1.25 -5.44 9.49
N LYS A 274 2.38 -5.07 10.12
CA LYS A 274 2.62 -5.22 11.55
C LYS A 274 2.88 -3.87 12.19
N VAL A 275 2.56 -3.76 13.48
CA VAL A 275 3.10 -2.70 14.33
C VAL A 275 4.51 -3.11 14.75
N VAL A 276 5.49 -2.25 14.54
CA VAL A 276 6.90 -2.52 14.85
C VAL A 276 7.36 -1.69 16.02
N VAL A 277 8.07 -2.30 16.96
CA VAL A 277 8.76 -1.62 18.06
C VAL A 277 10.26 -1.76 17.82
N VAL A 278 10.91 -0.66 17.47
CA VAL A 278 12.31 -0.62 17.04
C VAL A 278 13.17 0.05 18.09
N HIS A 279 14.31 -0.55 18.41
CA HIS A 279 15.35 0.10 19.21
C HIS A 279 16.75 -0.39 18.83
N PRO A 280 17.79 0.46 18.98
CA PRO A 280 19.18 0.06 18.80
C PRO A 280 19.71 -0.67 20.05
N PHE A 281 20.62 -1.63 19.86
CA PHE A 281 21.30 -2.31 20.96
C PHE A 281 22.69 -2.82 20.54
N PHE A 282 23.44 -3.37 21.49
CA PHE A 282 24.56 -4.25 21.21
C PHE A 282 24.81 -5.17 22.41
N THR A 283 25.28 -6.41 22.19
CA THR A 283 25.29 -7.44 23.25
C THR A 283 26.20 -7.13 24.42
N SER A 284 27.29 -6.42 24.16
CA SER A 284 28.30 -6.05 25.15
C SER A 284 27.94 -4.78 25.95
N CYS A 285 26.75 -4.21 25.77
CA CYS A 285 26.28 -3.06 26.53
C CYS A 285 25.96 -3.42 27.98
N LYS A 286 26.55 -2.68 28.92
CA LYS A 286 26.31 -2.84 30.37
C LYS A 286 25.47 -1.71 30.98
N GLY A 287 24.98 -0.77 30.16
CA GLY A 287 24.25 0.42 30.59
C GLY A 287 22.78 0.39 30.18
N SER A 288 22.35 1.42 29.44
CA SER A 288 20.94 1.66 29.07
C SER A 288 20.26 0.51 28.33
N CYS A 289 20.99 -0.32 27.57
CA CYS A 289 20.40 -1.48 26.90
C CYS A 289 19.78 -2.48 27.88
N LEU A 290 20.32 -2.65 29.08
CA LEU A 290 19.73 -3.54 30.09
C LEU A 290 18.39 -3.01 30.59
N VAL A 291 18.27 -1.69 30.73
CA VAL A 291 17.03 -1.01 31.15
C VAL A 291 15.96 -1.13 30.06
N MET A 292 16.32 -0.85 28.81
CA MET A 292 15.42 -1.02 27.67
C MET A 292 14.99 -2.48 27.50
N ALA A 293 15.94 -3.42 27.64
CA ALA A 293 15.64 -4.83 27.54
C ALA A 293 14.63 -5.27 28.62
N ASP A 294 14.74 -4.79 29.86
CA ASP A 294 13.75 -5.05 30.91
C ASP A 294 12.35 -4.54 30.52
N ALA A 295 12.23 -3.30 30.03
CA ALA A 295 10.96 -2.76 29.57
C ALA A 295 10.35 -3.59 28.41
N LEU A 296 11.19 -4.04 27.47
CA LEU A 296 10.76 -4.88 26.35
C LEU A 296 10.40 -6.30 26.78
N THR A 297 11.06 -6.86 27.80
CA THR A 297 10.66 -8.15 28.39
C THR A 297 9.28 -8.06 29.04
N LYS A 298 8.98 -6.97 29.75
CA LYS A 298 7.63 -6.71 30.27
C LYS A 298 6.61 -6.51 29.14
N LEU A 299 7.01 -5.83 28.07
CA LEU A 299 6.15 -5.61 26.89
C LEU A 299 5.79 -6.94 26.21
N GLN A 300 6.75 -7.84 25.93
CA GLN A 300 6.45 -9.14 25.32
C GLN A 300 5.50 -9.98 26.19
N ASP A 301 5.62 -9.91 27.52
CA ASP A 301 4.76 -10.65 28.44
C ASP A 301 3.32 -10.18 28.35
N ARG A 302 3.12 -8.85 28.26
CA ARG A 302 1.79 -8.23 28.13
C ARG A 302 1.18 -8.39 26.74
N LEU A 303 1.99 -8.36 25.68
CA LEU A 303 1.51 -8.59 24.32
C LEU A 303 1.04 -10.03 24.11
N GLY A 304 1.63 -11.00 24.82
CA GLY A 304 1.22 -12.40 24.74
C GLY A 304 1.24 -12.92 23.31
N ASP A 305 0.10 -13.45 22.84
CA ASP A 305 -0.04 -14.03 21.51
C ASP A 305 -0.15 -13.00 20.38
N ARG A 306 -0.26 -11.70 20.70
CA ARG A 306 -0.23 -10.62 19.70
C ARG A 306 1.17 -10.37 19.18
N LEU A 307 2.19 -10.76 19.96
CA LEU A 307 3.57 -10.76 19.50
C LEU A 307 3.72 -11.76 18.33
N ASP A 308 4.51 -11.40 17.31
CA ASP A 308 4.66 -12.08 16.01
C ASP A 308 3.47 -11.94 15.04
N ARG A 309 2.24 -11.91 15.56
CA ARG A 309 1.02 -11.82 14.75
C ARG A 309 0.66 -10.40 14.32
N GLN A 310 0.63 -9.48 15.28
CA GLN A 310 0.21 -8.09 15.10
C GLN A 310 1.35 -7.11 15.42
N VAL A 311 2.15 -7.44 16.43
CA VAL A 311 3.27 -6.63 16.88
C VAL A 311 4.56 -7.42 16.77
N VAL A 312 5.64 -6.80 16.31
CA VAL A 312 6.99 -7.37 16.38
C VAL A 312 7.97 -6.40 17.06
N LEU A 313 8.93 -6.97 17.77
CA LEU A 313 10.02 -6.22 18.39
C LEU A 313 11.27 -6.39 17.55
N LEU A 314 11.85 -5.28 17.08
CA LEU A 314 13.04 -5.25 16.23
C LEU A 314 14.18 -4.58 17.01
N SER A 315 15.15 -5.38 17.42
CA SER A 315 16.39 -4.88 18.06
C SER A 315 17.47 -4.84 16.99
N LEU A 316 17.99 -3.67 16.65
CA LEU A 316 19.01 -3.50 15.61
C LEU A 316 20.38 -3.35 16.26
N THR A 317 21.37 -4.19 15.91
CA THR A 317 22.71 -4.03 16.46
C THR A 317 23.44 -2.84 15.84
N VAL A 318 24.08 -2.01 16.67
CA VAL A 318 25.03 -0.96 16.24
C VAL A 318 26.48 -1.46 16.20
N ASP A 319 26.75 -2.71 16.60
CA ASP A 319 28.08 -3.33 16.61
C ASP A 319 28.10 -4.71 15.91
N PRO A 320 27.80 -4.77 14.59
CA PRO A 320 27.74 -6.03 13.84
C PRO A 320 29.07 -6.78 13.75
N ALA A 321 30.21 -6.12 14.03
CA ALA A 321 31.53 -6.76 14.02
C ALA A 321 31.70 -7.73 15.20
N THR A 322 31.06 -7.42 16.33
CA THR A 322 31.05 -8.27 17.54
C THR A 322 29.78 -9.12 17.60
N ASP A 323 28.64 -8.53 17.26
CA ASP A 323 27.31 -9.11 17.40
C ASP A 323 26.96 -10.04 16.22
N ARG A 324 27.65 -11.19 16.17
CA ARG A 324 27.31 -12.27 15.24
C ARG A 324 26.21 -13.16 15.82
N VAL A 325 25.66 -14.05 14.99
CA VAL A 325 24.56 -14.96 15.34
C VAL A 325 24.75 -15.67 16.69
N PRO A 326 25.92 -16.24 17.05
CA PRO A 326 26.08 -16.89 18.36
C PRO A 326 25.89 -15.94 19.56
N GLN A 327 26.43 -14.72 19.47
CA GLN A 327 26.30 -13.69 20.50
C GLN A 327 24.84 -13.20 20.60
N MET A 328 24.19 -12.99 19.45
CA MET A 328 22.77 -12.64 19.38
C MET A 328 21.90 -13.72 20.03
N ALA A 329 22.16 -14.99 19.72
CA ALA A 329 21.43 -16.14 20.27
C ALA A 329 21.59 -16.23 21.79
N GLU A 330 22.79 -16.02 22.32
CA GLU A 330 23.03 -16.01 23.76
C GLU A 330 22.30 -14.86 24.46
N TYR A 331 22.37 -13.67 23.89
CA TYR A 331 21.68 -12.49 24.40
C TYR A 331 20.16 -12.70 24.39
N ALA A 332 19.59 -13.22 23.30
CA ALA A 332 18.17 -13.55 23.18
C ALA A 332 17.71 -14.59 24.23
N ARG A 333 18.52 -15.64 24.47
CA ARG A 333 18.26 -16.63 25.54
C ARG A 333 18.19 -15.98 26.92
N ARG A 334 19.11 -15.05 27.23
CA ARG A 334 19.11 -14.33 28.50
C ARG A 334 17.85 -13.48 28.68
N LEU A 335 17.37 -12.86 27.60
CA LEU A 335 16.13 -12.08 27.60
C LEU A 335 14.86 -12.95 27.56
N LYS A 336 15.00 -14.27 27.36
CA LYS A 336 13.87 -15.18 27.08
C LYS A 336 13.01 -14.64 25.94
N ALA A 337 13.65 -14.14 24.87
CA ALA A 337 12.97 -13.55 23.74
C ALA A 337 12.00 -14.57 23.11
N ARG A 338 10.72 -14.21 23.04
CA ARG A 338 9.66 -15.03 22.44
C ARG A 338 9.62 -14.85 20.90
N PRO A 339 8.97 -15.77 20.16
CA PRO A 339 8.69 -15.56 18.74
C PRO A 339 8.06 -14.18 18.49
N GLY A 340 8.52 -13.47 17.45
CA GLY A 340 8.15 -12.08 17.16
C GLY A 340 9.09 -11.02 17.76
N TRP A 341 10.07 -11.40 18.59
CA TRP A 341 11.20 -10.56 18.95
C TRP A 341 12.44 -10.95 18.14
N HIS A 342 12.83 -10.08 17.20
CA HIS A 342 13.95 -10.27 16.31
C HIS A 342 15.13 -9.39 16.73
N LEU A 343 16.27 -10.02 16.98
CA LEU A 343 17.55 -9.36 17.21
C LEU A 343 18.35 -9.46 15.91
N LEU A 344 18.54 -8.32 15.27
CA LEU A 344 18.96 -8.25 13.88
C LEU A 344 20.40 -7.74 13.75
N THR A 345 21.18 -8.49 12.97
CA THR A 345 22.55 -8.16 12.56
C THR A 345 22.69 -8.28 11.04
N GLY A 346 23.84 -7.90 10.50
CA GLY A 346 24.09 -7.89 9.06
C GLY A 346 25.33 -7.10 8.67
N GLU A 347 25.43 -6.76 7.39
CA GLU A 347 26.48 -5.87 6.90
C GLU A 347 26.32 -4.48 7.51
N LYS A 348 27.45 -3.87 7.95
CA LYS A 348 27.44 -2.56 8.61
C LYS A 348 26.73 -1.49 7.77
N LYS A 349 27.01 -1.45 6.47
CA LYS A 349 26.40 -0.49 5.53
C LYS A 349 24.88 -0.65 5.45
N ASP A 350 24.39 -1.88 5.50
CA ASP A 350 22.97 -2.19 5.39
C ASP A 350 22.25 -1.77 6.68
N LEU A 351 22.82 -2.07 7.85
CA LEU A 351 22.30 -1.64 9.15
C LEU A 351 22.24 -0.11 9.26
N GLU A 352 23.31 0.61 8.91
CA GLU A 352 23.31 2.08 8.92
C GLU A 352 22.21 2.66 8.01
N GLN A 353 21.97 2.03 6.85
CA GLN A 353 20.92 2.46 5.94
C GLN A 353 19.52 2.26 6.54
N VAL A 354 19.29 1.12 7.19
CA VAL A 354 18.04 0.79 7.87
C VAL A 354 17.79 1.73 9.05
N GLU A 355 18.80 1.96 9.89
CA GLU A 355 18.71 2.86 11.04
C GLU A 355 18.39 4.30 10.63
N ARG A 356 18.98 4.79 9.52
CA ARG A 356 18.68 6.13 9.01
C ARG A 356 17.22 6.28 8.61
N ARG A 357 16.63 5.26 7.99
CA ARG A 357 15.21 5.27 7.57
C ARG A 357 14.26 5.13 8.73
N LEU A 358 14.63 4.38 9.77
CA LEU A 358 13.84 4.22 10.99
C LEU A 358 14.05 5.37 11.99
N GLY A 359 14.90 6.35 11.65
CA GLY A 359 15.20 7.49 12.52
C GLY A 359 15.99 7.11 13.78
N GLN A 360 16.75 6.00 13.71
CA GLN A 360 17.54 5.41 14.80
C GLN A 360 19.05 5.57 14.64
N TYR A 361 19.51 6.11 13.51
CA TYR A 361 20.94 6.25 13.23
C TYR A 361 21.64 7.20 14.22
N VAL A 362 22.79 6.74 14.72
CA VAL A 362 23.71 7.51 15.56
C VAL A 362 25.12 7.42 14.97
N GLU A 363 25.93 8.48 15.10
CA GLU A 363 27.27 8.54 14.48
C GLU A 363 28.31 7.65 15.16
N SER A 364 28.13 7.36 16.45
CA SER A 364 28.99 6.47 17.21
C SER A 364 28.17 5.59 18.14
N ARG A 365 28.73 4.42 18.49
CA ARG A 365 28.15 3.48 19.44
C ARG A 365 27.94 4.12 20.81
N GLU A 366 28.81 5.04 21.21
CA GLU A 366 28.75 5.77 22.48
C GLU A 366 27.63 6.83 22.50
N ALA A 367 27.11 7.20 21.32
CA ALA A 367 25.99 8.13 21.16
C ALA A 367 24.63 7.40 21.00
N HIS A 368 24.55 6.10 21.35
CA HIS A 368 23.36 5.29 21.10
C HIS A 368 22.11 5.85 21.80
N SER A 369 21.09 6.08 21.00
CA SER A 369 19.80 6.62 21.43
C SER A 369 19.10 5.65 22.38
N THR A 370 18.53 6.15 23.47
CA THR A 370 17.60 5.40 24.33
C THR A 370 16.15 5.52 23.86
N THR A 371 15.93 6.07 22.67
CA THR A 371 14.60 6.26 22.10
C THR A 371 14.11 4.97 21.45
N ILE A 372 12.98 4.46 21.93
CA ILE A 372 12.25 3.37 21.29
C ILE A 372 11.28 4.00 20.29
N VAL A 373 11.19 3.45 19.07
CA VAL A 373 10.22 3.88 18.06
C VAL A 373 9.14 2.83 17.90
N VAL A 374 7.88 3.26 17.90
CA VAL A 374 6.72 2.43 17.59
C VAL A 374 6.15 2.91 16.26
N GLY A 375 6.00 2.01 15.29
CA GLY A 375 5.55 2.34 13.95
C GLY A 375 4.41 1.46 13.47
N ASN A 376 3.43 2.05 12.79
CA ASN A 376 2.44 1.36 11.97
C ASN A 376 2.58 1.88 10.53
N GLU A 377 3.17 1.07 9.66
CA GLU A 377 3.38 1.47 8.26
C GLU A 377 2.07 1.56 7.46
N ALA A 378 1.05 0.80 7.85
CA ALA A 378 -0.21 0.79 7.11
C ALA A 378 -0.95 2.13 7.19
N THR A 379 -0.78 2.86 8.30
CA THR A 379 -1.38 4.15 8.57
C THR A 379 -0.39 5.32 8.51
N GLY A 380 0.91 5.01 8.54
CA GLY A 380 1.99 6.00 8.56
C GLY A 380 2.24 6.61 9.95
N LEU A 381 1.69 6.04 11.02
CA LEU A 381 1.91 6.51 12.39
C LEU A 381 3.28 6.06 12.91
N TRP A 382 4.09 7.02 13.37
CA TRP A 382 5.40 6.77 13.98
C TRP A 382 5.55 7.57 15.28
N LEU A 383 5.65 6.86 16.40
CA LEU A 383 5.70 7.42 17.74
C LEU A 383 7.09 7.19 18.35
N LYS A 384 7.64 8.22 18.98
CA LYS A 384 8.84 8.09 19.82
C LYS A 384 8.45 7.85 21.27
N HIS A 385 9.16 6.96 21.92
CA HIS A 385 9.09 6.69 23.36
C HIS A 385 10.48 6.95 23.95
N LEU A 386 10.56 7.94 24.85
CA LEU A 386 11.83 8.52 25.28
C LEU A 386 12.33 7.98 26.64
N ASP A 387 11.44 7.51 27.52
CA ASP A 387 11.84 6.94 28.82
C ASP A 387 12.00 5.42 28.72
N PRO A 388 13.23 4.89 28.59
CA PRO A 388 13.45 3.45 28.41
C PRO A 388 12.99 2.57 29.59
N ARG A 389 12.55 3.15 30.71
CA ARG A 389 12.05 2.43 31.89
C ARG A 389 10.53 2.27 31.90
N ASP A 390 9.81 3.11 31.15
CA ASP A 390 8.36 3.22 31.21
C ASP A 390 7.67 2.20 30.29
N ALA A 391 7.64 0.95 30.74
CA ALA A 391 6.98 -0.13 30.03
C ALA A 391 5.46 0.10 29.84
N ASP A 392 4.80 0.82 30.76
CA ASP A 392 3.38 1.13 30.69
C ASP A 392 3.10 2.14 29.57
N GLY A 393 3.85 3.24 29.53
CA GLY A 393 3.76 4.23 28.47
C GLY A 393 4.21 3.69 27.10
N LEU A 394 5.15 2.75 27.06
CA LEU A 394 5.51 2.05 25.83
C LEU A 394 4.34 1.19 25.32
N LEU A 395 3.71 0.41 26.19
CA LEU A 395 2.54 -0.38 25.83
C LEU A 395 1.40 0.51 25.33
N ALA A 396 1.12 1.64 25.99
CA ALA A 396 0.07 2.57 25.57
C ALA A 396 0.30 3.08 24.13
N LYS A 397 1.55 3.37 23.74
CA LYS A 397 1.90 3.76 22.36
C LYS A 397 1.72 2.61 21.37
N VAL A 398 2.03 1.37 21.78
CA VAL A 398 1.78 0.18 20.96
C VAL A 398 0.28 -0.02 20.75
N GLU A 399 -0.55 0.12 21.79
CA GLU A 399 -2.01 0.02 21.65
C GLU A 399 -2.57 1.13 20.78
N GLN A 400 -2.07 2.36 20.92
CA GLN A 400 -2.42 3.45 20.03
C GLN A 400 -2.10 3.10 18.57
N ALA A 401 -0.90 2.58 18.30
CA ALA A 401 -0.49 2.20 16.94
C ALA A 401 -1.28 1.01 16.38
N VAL A 402 -1.72 0.09 17.23
CA VAL A 402 -2.56 -1.04 16.85
C VAL A 402 -3.99 -0.60 16.54
N ALA A 403 -4.54 0.31 17.33
CA ALA A 403 -5.90 0.82 17.16
C ALA A 403 -6.02 1.85 16.03
N ASP A 404 -4.91 2.38 15.54
CA ASP A 404 -4.89 3.35 14.46
C ASP A 404 -5.41 2.74 13.16
N ASP A 405 -6.47 3.35 12.62
CA ASP A 405 -7.12 3.00 11.37
C ASP A 405 -6.74 3.95 10.22
N GLY A 406 -5.87 4.92 10.49
CA GLY A 406 -5.44 5.93 9.52
C GLY A 406 -6.49 7.00 9.21
N ASN A 407 -7.67 6.95 9.86
CA ASN A 407 -8.76 7.90 9.64
C ASN A 407 -8.73 9.07 10.65
N SER A 408 -7.80 9.03 11.60
CA SER A 408 -7.64 10.00 12.69
C SER A 408 -6.81 11.24 12.30
N SER A 409 -6.85 11.66 11.03
CA SER A 409 -6.25 12.93 10.58
C SER A 409 -7.30 13.99 10.27
N VAL A 410 -8.11 14.35 11.28
CA VAL A 410 -8.63 15.71 11.43
C VAL A 410 -7.82 16.34 12.56
N GLY A 411 -6.78 17.10 12.20
CA GLY A 411 -5.95 17.83 13.15
C GLY A 411 -4.45 17.56 13.02
N LYS A 412 -3.85 17.94 11.89
CA LYS A 412 -2.42 18.26 11.85
C LYS A 412 -2.29 19.78 12.07
N HIS A 413 -1.77 20.17 13.23
CA HIS A 413 -1.21 21.49 13.49
C HIS A 413 0.29 21.46 13.25
#